data_AF-A0A8B5N7B6-F1
#
_entry.id   AF-A0A8B5N7B6-F1
#
_cell.length_a   1.000
_cell.length_b   1.000
_cell.length_c   1.000
_cell.angle_alpha   90.00
_cell.angle_beta   90.00
_cell.angle_gamma   90.00
#
_symmetry.space_group_name_H-M   'P 1'
#
loop_
_entity.id
_entity.type
_entity.pdbx_description
1 polymer ?
#
loop_
_entity_poly.entity_id
_entity_poly.type
_entity_poly.pdbx_seq_one_letter_code
_entity_poly.pdbx_strand_id
1 'polypeptide(L)'
;MKKIFLLLIIPFSLFSEENLEICKQFLHNEFDPIQFIKKIEDGDLSLSNHYISDLHLASLNKEQLKILRNFYFAKYGYIFKSSDLANYFTKFNWYSPKIADQDKIIKKFNKKESDSVNRINFFEKKSNEKPLTDIGYLIGKWHFGETVGSGYSERFIFRKDKKFTFFPSEGIDLPKFAYLSGKFEISNGILKLSVNRIKEYIHSESYVLADGGNHTCFWEKEELGNERQLEYPLVLNFPVYLSDYTDDSVKVLQIGSKLFYEKEFNE
;
A
#
# COMPACT_ATOMS: atom_id res chain seq x y z
N MET A 1 30.63 -37.97 -45.39
CA MET A 1 29.70 -38.07 -44.25
C MET A 1 29.58 -36.70 -43.59
N LYS A 2 28.46 -36.00 -43.81
CA LYS A 2 28.19 -34.67 -43.24
C LYS A 2 27.82 -34.83 -41.76
N LYS A 3 28.56 -34.21 -40.85
CA LYS A 3 28.12 -34.02 -39.46
C LYS A 3 27.17 -32.82 -39.46
N ILE A 4 25.89 -33.08 -39.25
CA ILE A 4 24.87 -32.06 -39.01
C ILE A 4 25.08 -31.55 -37.58
N PHE A 5 25.50 -30.30 -37.45
CA PHE A 5 25.44 -29.57 -36.19
C PHE A 5 23.97 -29.20 -35.97
N LEU A 6 23.29 -29.89 -35.06
CA LEU A 6 21.97 -29.48 -34.60
C LEU A 6 22.19 -28.28 -33.65
N LEU A 7 22.18 -27.07 -34.22
CA LEU A 7 22.02 -25.85 -33.45
C LEU A 7 20.61 -25.88 -32.86
N LEU A 8 20.50 -26.20 -31.57
CA LEU A 8 19.33 -25.92 -30.76
C LEU A 8 19.19 -24.40 -30.70
N ILE A 9 18.44 -23.85 -31.66
CA ILE A 9 17.91 -22.50 -31.57
C ILE A 9 16.87 -22.55 -30.47
N ILE A 10 17.25 -22.15 -29.25
CA ILE A 10 16.29 -21.81 -28.21
C ILE A 10 15.46 -20.67 -28.79
N PRO A 11 14.12 -20.79 -28.88
CA PRO A 11 13.31 -19.71 -29.41
C PRO A 11 13.41 -18.53 -28.45
N PHE A 12 14.17 -17.51 -28.84
CA PHE A 12 14.13 -16.18 -28.25
C PHE A 12 12.85 -15.49 -28.77
N SER A 13 11.69 -15.98 -28.34
CA SER A 13 10.40 -15.31 -28.47
C SER A 13 9.47 -15.95 -27.44
N LEU A 14 9.13 -15.28 -26.34
CA LEU A 14 8.02 -14.34 -26.33
C LEU A 14 8.05 -13.47 -25.04
N PHE A 15 8.89 -12.44 -25.00
CA PHE A 15 8.57 -11.27 -24.18
C PHE A 15 8.33 -10.12 -25.15
N SER A 16 7.06 -9.92 -25.56
CA SER A 16 6.71 -8.68 -26.25
C SER A 16 7.02 -7.49 -25.33
N GLU A 17 7.43 -6.34 -25.87
CA GLU A 17 7.66 -5.12 -25.07
C GLU A 17 6.43 -4.76 -24.21
N GLU A 18 5.23 -5.09 -24.70
CA GLU A 18 3.95 -4.93 -24.00
C GLU A 18 3.88 -5.72 -22.69
N ASN A 19 4.44 -6.94 -22.67
CA ASN A 19 4.52 -7.79 -21.48
C ASN A 19 5.50 -7.22 -20.44
N LEU A 20 6.59 -6.58 -20.88
CA LEU A 20 7.56 -5.93 -19.99
C LEU A 20 6.98 -4.69 -19.31
N GLU A 21 6.15 -3.93 -20.01
CA GLU A 21 5.46 -2.74 -19.47
C GLU A 21 4.47 -3.07 -18.36
N ILE A 22 3.82 -4.24 -18.41
CA ILE A 22 2.92 -4.70 -17.35
C ILE A 22 3.68 -4.85 -16.03
N CYS A 23 4.85 -5.49 -16.05
CA CYS A 23 5.64 -5.67 -14.83
C CYS A 23 6.18 -4.36 -14.24
N LYS A 24 6.49 -3.37 -15.10
CA LYS A 24 6.92 -2.05 -14.63
C LYS A 24 5.84 -1.36 -13.78
N GLN A 25 4.56 -1.62 -14.03
CA GLN A 25 3.48 -1.08 -13.19
C GLN A 25 3.57 -1.56 -11.74
N PHE A 26 4.01 -2.80 -11.51
CA PHE A 26 4.18 -3.35 -10.15
C PHE A 26 5.40 -2.74 -9.45
N LEU A 27 6.51 -2.54 -10.16
CA LEU A 27 7.66 -1.80 -9.62
C LEU A 27 7.25 -0.39 -9.17
N HIS A 28 6.34 0.24 -9.90
CA HIS A 28 5.82 1.55 -9.53
C HIS A 28 4.88 1.54 -8.33
N ASN A 29 4.35 0.39 -7.88
CA ASN A 29 3.41 0.26 -6.75
C ASN A 29 4.09 -0.07 -5.41
N GLU A 30 5.43 -0.11 -5.39
CA GLU A 30 6.21 -0.38 -4.19
C GLU A 30 5.94 0.63 -3.08
N PHE A 31 5.95 0.14 -1.84
CA PHE A 31 5.95 1.00 -0.67
C PHE A 31 7.33 1.65 -0.46
N ASP A 32 7.50 2.85 -1.00
CA ASP A 32 8.58 3.78 -0.66
C ASP A 32 7.98 5.08 -0.12
N PRO A 33 7.89 5.26 1.20
CA PRO A 33 7.26 6.44 1.78
C PRO A 33 7.97 7.74 1.43
N ILE A 34 9.30 7.73 1.21
CA ILE A 34 10.07 8.93 0.89
C ILE A 34 9.76 9.38 -0.53
N GLN A 35 9.86 8.46 -1.49
CA GLN A 35 9.52 8.76 -2.87
C GLN A 35 8.05 9.12 -3.03
N PHE A 36 7.16 8.45 -2.30
CA PHE A 36 5.73 8.73 -2.31
C PHE A 36 5.40 10.13 -1.78
N ILE A 37 5.99 10.54 -0.64
CA ILE A 37 5.83 11.90 -0.10
C ILE A 37 6.36 12.93 -1.10
N LYS A 38 7.53 12.69 -1.70
CA LYS A 38 8.10 13.59 -2.71
C LYS A 38 7.17 13.78 -3.91
N LYS A 39 6.54 12.70 -4.41
CA LYS A 39 5.54 12.81 -5.49
C LYS A 39 4.36 13.68 -5.11
N ILE A 40 3.91 13.61 -3.85
CA ILE A 40 2.85 14.49 -3.35
C ILE A 40 3.32 15.93 -3.43
N GLU A 41 4.48 16.24 -2.82
CA GLU A 41 5.10 17.58 -2.75
C GLU A 41 5.33 18.19 -4.14
N ASP A 42 5.77 17.39 -5.10
CA ASP A 42 6.03 17.78 -6.49
C ASP A 42 4.76 17.87 -7.34
N GLY A 43 3.59 17.48 -6.79
CA GLY A 43 2.32 17.48 -7.52
C GLY A 43 2.33 16.54 -8.73
N ASP A 44 3.00 15.39 -8.61
CA ASP A 44 3.19 14.44 -9.70
C ASP A 44 1.85 13.81 -10.15
N LEU A 45 1.47 14.03 -11.40
CA LEU A 45 0.24 13.50 -11.99
C LEU A 45 0.18 11.96 -12.01
N SER A 46 1.33 11.29 -11.95
CA SER A 46 1.43 9.83 -11.89
C SER A 46 0.70 9.22 -10.69
N LEU A 47 0.53 9.99 -9.60
CA LEU A 47 -0.23 9.60 -8.41
C LEU A 47 -1.66 9.17 -8.73
N SER A 48 -2.28 9.73 -9.77
CA SER A 48 -3.66 9.38 -10.12
C SER A 48 -3.82 7.98 -10.72
N ASN A 49 -2.73 7.37 -11.18
CA ASN A 49 -2.71 6.02 -11.75
C ASN A 49 -2.03 4.99 -10.82
N HIS A 50 -1.39 5.46 -9.75
CA HIS A 50 -0.65 4.63 -8.81
C HIS A 50 -1.59 4.00 -7.77
N TYR A 51 -1.36 2.73 -7.43
CA TYR A 51 -2.10 2.09 -6.34
C TYR A 51 -1.56 2.54 -4.98
N ILE A 52 -2.37 3.28 -4.23
CA ILE A 52 -1.97 3.79 -2.91
C ILE A 52 -2.36 2.77 -1.84
N SER A 53 -1.41 2.02 -1.31
CA SER A 53 -1.61 1.06 -0.21
C SER A 53 -1.90 1.74 1.14
N ASP A 54 -2.39 0.99 2.12
CA ASP A 54 -2.60 1.53 3.48
C ASP A 54 -1.28 1.86 4.20
N LEU A 55 -0.16 1.20 3.84
CA LEU A 55 1.17 1.59 4.31
C LEU A 55 1.53 3.00 3.85
N HIS A 56 1.26 3.33 2.57
CA HIS A 56 1.44 4.67 2.03
C HIS A 56 0.60 5.70 2.77
N LEU A 57 -0.68 5.41 3.03
CA LEU A 57 -1.54 6.35 3.76
C LEU A 57 -1.11 6.51 5.23
N ALA A 58 -0.67 5.43 5.87
CA ALA A 58 -0.22 5.44 7.26
C ALA A 58 1.09 6.20 7.47
N SER A 59 1.95 6.29 6.44
CA SER A 59 3.20 7.07 6.53
C SER A 59 3.00 8.58 6.42
N LEU A 60 1.82 9.03 5.97
CA LEU A 60 1.53 10.45 5.78
C LEU A 60 1.05 11.12 7.07
N ASN A 61 1.43 12.39 7.22
CA ASN A 61 0.82 13.26 8.20
C ASN A 61 -0.54 13.82 7.72
N LYS A 62 -1.25 14.54 8.60
CA LYS A 62 -2.59 15.07 8.31
C LYS A 62 -2.60 16.05 7.12
N GLU A 63 -1.58 16.88 6.99
CA GLU A 63 -1.48 17.85 5.89
C GLU A 63 -1.21 17.16 4.56
N GLN A 64 -0.30 16.19 4.54
CA GLN A 64 -0.03 15.36 3.36
C GLN A 64 -1.26 14.57 2.91
N LEU A 65 -2.02 13.98 3.84
CA LEU A 65 -3.31 13.33 3.53
C LEU A 65 -4.31 14.32 2.93
N LYS A 66 -4.42 15.53 3.51
CA LYS A 66 -5.29 16.59 2.98
C LYS A 66 -4.88 16.98 1.56
N ILE A 67 -3.59 17.18 1.31
CA ILE A 67 -3.07 17.52 -0.02
C ILE A 67 -3.38 16.39 -1.01
N LEU A 68 -3.03 15.15 -0.66
CA LEU A 68 -3.24 13.97 -1.51
C LEU A 68 -4.73 13.76 -1.85
N ARG A 69 -5.64 13.96 -0.87
CA ARG A 69 -7.09 13.91 -1.14
C ARG A 69 -7.51 14.98 -2.13
N ASN A 70 -7.05 16.21 -1.92
CA ASN A 70 -7.44 17.35 -2.74
C ASN A 70 -6.75 17.37 -4.12
N PHE A 71 -5.66 16.63 -4.30
CA PHE A 71 -5.01 16.44 -5.60
C PHE A 71 -5.99 15.87 -6.65
N TYR A 72 -6.83 14.89 -6.28
CA TYR A 72 -7.86 14.36 -7.18
C TYR A 72 -8.88 15.43 -7.60
N PHE A 73 -9.24 16.35 -6.70
CA PHE A 73 -10.13 17.47 -7.04
C PHE A 73 -9.42 18.52 -7.91
N ALA A 74 -8.16 18.81 -7.61
CA ALA A 74 -7.32 19.76 -8.35
C ALA A 74 -7.13 19.30 -9.81
N LYS A 75 -6.89 18.00 -10.03
CA LYS A 75 -6.74 17.37 -11.35
C LYS A 75 -7.91 17.71 -12.29
N TYR A 76 -9.13 17.84 -11.77
CA TYR A 76 -10.32 18.19 -12.55
C TYR A 76 -10.66 19.70 -12.54
N GLY A 77 -9.81 20.52 -11.93
CA GLY A 77 -9.93 21.98 -11.91
C GLY A 77 -10.88 22.52 -10.86
N TYR A 78 -10.96 21.87 -9.69
CA TYR A 78 -11.72 22.40 -8.57
C TYR A 78 -11.15 23.73 -8.06
N ILE A 79 -12.01 24.70 -7.76
CA ILE A 79 -11.62 26.00 -7.21
C ILE A 79 -11.61 25.90 -5.68
N PHE A 80 -10.41 25.87 -5.08
CA PHE A 80 -10.26 25.79 -3.63
C PHE A 80 -10.56 27.13 -2.95
N LYS A 81 -11.45 27.11 -1.94
CA LYS A 81 -11.66 28.24 -1.02
C LYS A 81 -10.59 28.34 0.06
N SER A 82 -9.95 27.22 0.37
CA SER A 82 -8.87 27.12 1.35
C SER A 82 -7.61 27.73 0.76
N SER A 83 -7.06 28.77 1.39
CA SER A 83 -5.91 29.51 0.86
C SER A 83 -4.64 28.64 0.77
N ASP A 84 -4.43 27.74 1.73
CA ASP A 84 -3.34 26.76 1.72
C ASP A 84 -3.41 25.83 0.50
N LEU A 85 -4.58 25.25 0.21
CA LEU A 85 -4.76 24.37 -0.95
C LEU A 85 -4.66 25.13 -2.27
N ALA A 86 -5.25 26.33 -2.35
CA ALA A 86 -5.13 27.18 -3.53
C ALA A 86 -3.65 27.50 -3.81
N ASN A 87 -2.93 28.02 -2.82
CA ASN A 87 -1.51 28.35 -2.92
C ASN A 87 -0.64 27.14 -3.25
N TYR A 88 -1.00 25.96 -2.74
CA TYR A 88 -0.30 24.73 -3.05
C TYR A 88 -0.45 24.37 -4.53
N PHE A 89 -1.69 24.23 -5.02
CA PHE A 89 -1.93 23.74 -6.37
C PHE A 89 -1.61 24.75 -7.47
N THR A 90 -1.69 26.06 -7.21
CA THR A 90 -1.33 27.10 -8.19
C THR A 90 0.13 27.08 -8.62
N LYS A 91 1.00 26.36 -7.89
CA LYS A 91 2.41 26.16 -8.26
C LYS A 91 2.57 25.22 -9.46
N PHE A 92 1.58 24.39 -9.75
CA PHE A 92 1.68 23.37 -10.78
C PHE A 92 1.01 23.83 -12.09
N ASN A 93 1.72 23.70 -13.19
CA ASN A 93 1.28 24.10 -14.53
C ASN A 93 0.01 23.36 -15.02
N TRP A 94 -0.22 22.14 -14.53
CA TRP A 94 -1.39 21.34 -14.89
C TRP A 94 -2.66 21.74 -14.13
N TYR A 95 -2.54 22.50 -13.03
CA TYR A 95 -3.71 22.93 -12.26
C TYR A 95 -4.38 24.13 -12.93
N SER A 96 -5.62 23.93 -13.37
CA SER A 96 -6.44 24.97 -14.01
C SER A 96 -7.79 25.11 -13.29
N PRO A 97 -7.92 26.06 -12.34
CA PRO A 97 -9.15 26.26 -11.56
C PRO A 97 -10.31 26.76 -12.45
N LYS A 98 -11.43 26.03 -12.45
CA LYS A 98 -12.58 26.30 -13.33
C LYS A 98 -13.95 25.91 -12.78
N ILE A 99 -14.03 24.97 -11.83
CA ILE A 99 -15.30 24.46 -11.29
C ILE A 99 -15.33 24.69 -9.77
N ALA A 100 -16.28 25.51 -9.30
CA ALA A 100 -16.49 25.73 -7.87
C ALA A 100 -17.39 24.67 -7.21
N ASP A 101 -18.20 23.96 -8.00
CA ASP A 101 -19.15 22.94 -7.55
C ASP A 101 -18.44 21.59 -7.39
N GLN A 102 -18.31 21.15 -6.14
CA GLN A 102 -17.59 19.92 -5.80
C GLN A 102 -18.29 18.67 -6.33
N ASP A 103 -19.63 18.64 -6.39
CA ASP A 103 -20.39 17.48 -6.85
C ASP A 103 -20.17 17.23 -8.34
N LYS A 104 -19.97 18.30 -9.12
CA LYS A 104 -19.57 18.19 -10.54
C LYS A 104 -18.19 17.57 -10.72
N ILE A 105 -17.27 17.77 -9.77
CA ILE A 105 -15.94 17.14 -9.79
C ILE A 105 -16.05 15.67 -9.41
N ILE A 106 -16.78 15.34 -8.34
CA ILE A 106 -16.96 13.95 -7.87
C ILE A 106 -17.54 13.06 -8.99
N LYS A 107 -18.50 13.58 -9.76
CA LYS A 107 -19.09 12.87 -10.91
C LYS A 107 -18.09 12.55 -12.04
N LYS A 108 -16.89 13.14 -12.03
CA LYS A 108 -15.82 12.87 -13.01
C LYS A 108 -14.84 11.80 -12.54
N PHE A 109 -14.85 11.44 -11.26
CA PHE A 109 -13.96 10.41 -10.73
C PHE A 109 -14.32 9.07 -11.34
N ASN A 110 -13.30 8.31 -11.72
CA ASN A 110 -13.49 6.88 -11.96
C ASN A 110 -13.60 6.13 -10.61
N LYS A 111 -13.87 4.83 -10.67
CA LYS A 111 -14.00 3.98 -9.47
C LYS A 111 -12.73 4.00 -8.60
N LYS A 112 -11.54 3.86 -9.20
CA LYS A 112 -10.26 3.85 -8.47
C LYS A 112 -9.98 5.17 -7.77
N GLU A 113 -10.28 6.30 -8.41
CA GLU A 113 -10.13 7.63 -7.83
C GLU A 113 -11.12 7.85 -6.67
N SER A 114 -12.38 7.43 -6.84
CA SER A 114 -13.39 7.48 -5.79
C SER A 114 -12.97 6.65 -4.57
N ASP A 115 -12.51 5.42 -4.79
CA ASP A 115 -12.03 4.53 -3.74
C ASP A 115 -10.80 5.12 -3.01
N SER A 116 -9.88 5.73 -3.77
CA SER A 116 -8.69 6.39 -3.21
C SER A 116 -9.07 7.59 -2.34
N VAL A 117 -9.92 8.48 -2.83
CA VAL A 117 -10.39 9.66 -2.07
C VAL A 117 -11.09 9.23 -0.78
N ASN A 118 -11.92 8.18 -0.82
CA ASN A 118 -12.61 7.65 0.34
C ASN A 118 -11.63 7.09 1.38
N ARG A 119 -10.65 6.29 0.95
CA ARG A 119 -9.62 5.72 1.83
C ARG A 119 -8.72 6.79 2.43
N ILE A 120 -8.27 7.78 1.65
CA ILE A 120 -7.48 8.90 2.17
C ILE A 120 -8.27 9.70 3.20
N ASN A 121 -9.54 10.01 2.91
CA ASN A 121 -10.41 10.72 3.83
C ASN A 121 -10.62 9.94 5.15
N PHE A 122 -10.70 8.61 5.08
CA PHE A 122 -10.78 7.75 6.26
C PHE A 122 -9.53 7.88 7.15
N PHE A 123 -8.33 7.84 6.56
CA PHE A 123 -7.08 8.10 7.27
C PHE A 123 -6.99 9.54 7.81
N GLU A 124 -7.43 10.55 7.04
CA GLU A 124 -7.38 11.97 7.42
C GLU A 124 -8.29 12.30 8.61
N LYS A 125 -9.53 11.80 8.60
CA LYS A 125 -10.53 12.16 9.61
C LYS A 125 -10.34 11.43 10.93
N LYS A 126 -9.71 10.24 10.92
CA LYS A 126 -9.50 9.42 12.13
C LYS A 126 -10.81 9.15 12.90
N SER A 127 -11.97 9.23 12.24
CA SER A 127 -13.27 9.28 12.88
C SER A 127 -14.10 8.05 12.52
N ASN A 128 -14.43 7.25 13.53
CA ASN A 128 -15.57 6.35 13.58
C ASN A 128 -16.03 6.23 15.05
N GLU A 129 -17.25 5.74 15.26
CA GLU A 129 -17.93 5.77 16.57
C GLU A 129 -17.30 4.87 17.65
N LYS A 130 -16.43 3.92 17.27
CA LYS A 130 -15.82 2.90 18.18
C LYS A 130 -14.30 2.78 18.02
N PRO A 131 -13.51 3.83 18.35
CA PRO A 131 -12.05 3.76 18.28
C PRO A 131 -11.53 2.66 19.23
N LEU A 132 -10.59 1.85 18.75
CA LEU A 132 -9.91 0.90 19.63
C LEU A 132 -8.94 1.68 20.54
N THR A 133 -8.98 1.40 21.84
CA THR A 133 -8.14 2.09 22.83
C THR A 133 -7.37 1.14 23.73
N ASP A 134 -7.93 -0.05 23.98
CA ASP A 134 -7.27 -1.08 24.77
C ASP A 134 -6.36 -1.95 23.89
N ILE A 135 -5.08 -1.95 24.24
CA ILE A 135 -4.02 -2.71 23.58
C ILE A 135 -4.24 -4.23 23.69
N GLY A 136 -4.98 -4.70 24.70
CA GLY A 136 -5.29 -6.11 24.91
C GLY A 136 -6.01 -6.74 23.71
N TYR A 137 -6.88 -5.98 23.05
CA TYR A 137 -7.58 -6.42 21.85
C TYR A 137 -6.68 -6.54 20.62
N LEU A 138 -5.52 -5.90 20.60
CA LEU A 138 -4.57 -6.04 19.50
C LEU A 138 -3.72 -7.30 19.62
N ILE A 139 -3.48 -7.81 20.82
CA ILE A 139 -2.56 -8.92 21.03
C ILE A 139 -3.09 -10.17 20.34
N GLY A 140 -2.35 -10.67 19.36
CA GLY A 140 -2.79 -11.79 18.55
C GLY A 140 -2.18 -11.78 17.16
N LYS A 141 -2.74 -12.66 16.33
CA LYS A 141 -2.35 -12.90 14.95
C LYS A 141 -3.53 -12.55 14.07
N TRP A 142 -3.33 -11.64 13.14
CA TRP A 142 -4.37 -10.96 12.40
C TRP A 142 -4.15 -11.17 10.92
N HIS A 143 -5.15 -11.71 10.24
CA HIS A 143 -5.10 -11.99 8.81
C HIS A 143 -6.10 -11.12 8.06
N PHE A 144 -5.69 -10.52 6.94
CA PHE A 144 -6.60 -9.80 6.07
C PHE A 144 -7.61 -10.75 5.42
N GLY A 145 -8.90 -10.44 5.57
CA GLY A 145 -9.99 -11.26 5.01
C GLY A 145 -10.37 -12.49 5.85
N GLU A 146 -11.62 -12.92 5.70
CA GLU A 146 -12.21 -14.01 6.48
C GLU A 146 -11.66 -15.38 6.07
N THR A 147 -11.48 -15.58 4.76
CA THR A 147 -10.98 -16.81 4.15
C THR A 147 -9.62 -16.55 3.49
N VAL A 148 -8.81 -17.60 3.39
CA VAL A 148 -7.56 -17.58 2.64
C VAL A 148 -7.71 -18.43 1.40
N GLY A 149 -7.26 -17.91 0.25
CA GLY A 149 -6.98 -18.73 -0.93
C GLY A 149 -5.71 -19.56 -0.70
N SER A 150 -5.11 -20.07 -1.78
CA SER A 150 -3.74 -20.60 -1.68
C SER A 150 -2.77 -19.45 -1.32
N GLY A 151 -1.94 -19.66 -0.29
CA GLY A 151 -0.97 -18.67 0.21
C GLY A 151 -1.52 -17.78 1.34
N TYR A 152 -0.73 -16.77 1.73
CA TYR A 152 -1.09 -15.80 2.77
C TYR A 152 -1.39 -14.41 2.20
N SER A 153 -2.42 -13.75 2.74
CA SER A 153 -2.64 -12.31 2.51
C SER A 153 -1.85 -11.47 3.52
N GLU A 154 -2.10 -10.15 3.55
CA GLU A 154 -1.48 -9.27 4.55
C GLU A 154 -1.79 -9.74 5.98
N ARG A 155 -0.77 -9.76 6.84
CA ARG A 155 -0.89 -10.23 8.23
C ARG A 155 -0.16 -9.32 9.20
N PHE A 156 -0.73 -9.19 10.39
CA PHE A 156 -0.05 -8.60 11.55
C PHE A 156 0.08 -9.63 12.67
N ILE A 157 1.21 -9.60 13.38
CA ILE A 157 1.40 -10.28 14.65
C ILE A 157 1.72 -9.22 15.68
N PHE A 158 0.89 -9.08 16.72
CA PHE A 158 1.11 -8.17 17.85
C PHE A 158 1.35 -8.97 19.11
N ARG A 159 2.51 -8.75 19.74
CA ARG A 159 2.96 -9.51 20.92
C ARG A 159 2.77 -8.71 22.21
N LYS A 160 2.63 -9.43 23.33
CA LYS A 160 2.42 -8.85 24.68
C LYS A 160 3.52 -7.87 25.10
N ASP A 161 4.74 -8.03 24.58
CA ASP A 161 5.89 -7.14 24.82
C ASP A 161 5.90 -5.89 23.93
N LYS A 162 4.76 -5.56 23.30
CA LYS A 162 4.56 -4.42 22.40
C LYS A 162 5.39 -4.46 21.12
N LYS A 163 5.85 -5.65 20.71
CA LYS A 163 6.45 -5.85 19.38
C LYS A 163 5.40 -6.23 18.36
N PHE A 164 5.61 -5.78 17.12
CA PHE A 164 4.81 -6.23 15.98
C PHE A 164 5.68 -6.77 14.85
N THR A 165 5.07 -7.61 14.03
CA THR A 165 5.57 -7.98 12.70
C THR A 165 4.42 -7.83 11.71
N PHE A 166 4.67 -7.15 10.59
CA PHE A 166 3.76 -7.04 9.46
C PHE A 166 4.33 -7.82 8.28
N PHE A 167 3.51 -8.70 7.70
CA PHE A 167 3.81 -9.43 6.48
C PHE A 167 2.92 -8.91 5.35
N PRO A 168 3.48 -8.52 4.20
CA PRO A 168 2.70 -8.27 3.01
C PRO A 168 2.04 -9.55 2.50
N SER A 169 1.09 -9.41 1.57
CA SER A 169 0.49 -10.55 0.87
C SER A 169 1.53 -11.27 0.01
N GLU A 170 1.51 -12.61 -0.02
CA GLU A 170 2.37 -13.41 -0.90
C GLU A 170 2.00 -13.28 -2.37
N GLY A 171 0.77 -12.85 -2.66
CA GLY A 171 0.32 -12.53 -4.02
C GLY A 171 0.78 -11.16 -4.55
N ILE A 172 1.76 -10.50 -3.90
CA ILE A 172 2.34 -9.27 -4.44
C ILE A 172 3.40 -9.63 -5.47
N ASP A 173 3.23 -9.10 -6.68
CA ASP A 173 4.22 -9.19 -7.75
C ASP A 173 5.48 -8.39 -7.39
N LEU A 174 6.64 -9.00 -7.64
CA LEU A 174 7.97 -8.38 -7.43
C LEU A 174 8.16 -7.80 -6.01
N PRO A 175 7.97 -8.60 -4.95
CA PRO A 175 8.08 -8.10 -3.59
C PRO A 175 9.53 -7.67 -3.28
N LYS A 176 9.67 -6.56 -2.55
CA LYS A 176 10.98 -6.01 -2.13
C LYS A 176 11.34 -6.37 -0.69
N PHE A 177 10.33 -6.57 0.15
CA PHE A 177 10.51 -6.95 1.54
C PHE A 177 9.56 -8.08 1.92
N ALA A 178 10.05 -8.98 2.75
CA ALA A 178 9.31 -10.10 3.31
C ALA A 178 8.50 -9.70 4.55
N TYR A 179 9.03 -8.80 5.40
CA TYR A 179 8.28 -8.25 6.52
C TYR A 179 8.87 -6.93 7.05
N LEU A 180 8.03 -6.19 7.76
CA LEU A 180 8.40 -5.05 8.60
C LEU A 180 8.23 -5.42 10.07
N SER A 181 9.14 -5.01 10.94
CA SER A 181 8.98 -5.24 12.38
C SER A 181 9.43 -4.07 13.23
N GLY A 182 8.94 -4.03 14.47
CA GLY A 182 9.25 -2.98 15.41
C GLY A 182 8.35 -2.98 16.63
N LYS A 183 8.05 -1.78 17.15
CA LYS A 183 7.19 -1.58 18.32
C LYS A 183 5.88 -0.92 17.93
N PHE A 184 4.82 -1.21 18.67
CA PHE A 184 3.52 -0.58 18.46
C PHE A 184 2.97 0.06 19.73
N GLU A 185 2.16 1.09 19.53
CA GLU A 185 1.42 1.80 20.55
C GLU A 185 0.00 2.08 20.02
N ILE A 186 -0.97 2.17 20.91
CA ILE A 186 -2.33 2.61 20.55
C ILE A 186 -2.73 3.78 21.42
N SER A 187 -3.29 4.81 20.80
CA SER A 187 -3.85 5.97 21.50
C SER A 187 -4.96 6.57 20.67
N ASN A 188 -6.14 6.78 21.27
CA ASN A 188 -7.27 7.45 20.64
C ASN A 188 -7.66 6.88 19.26
N GLY A 189 -7.76 5.55 19.13
CA GLY A 189 -8.11 4.91 17.85
C GLY A 189 -7.01 4.95 16.80
N ILE A 190 -5.78 5.30 17.18
CA ILE A 190 -4.61 5.30 16.29
C ILE A 190 -3.61 4.26 16.76
N LEU A 191 -3.39 3.25 15.92
CA LEU A 191 -2.30 2.30 16.01
C LEU A 191 -1.06 2.94 15.36
N LYS A 192 -0.09 3.28 16.20
CA LYS A 192 1.21 3.79 15.77
C LYS A 192 2.21 2.64 15.73
N LEU A 193 2.71 2.32 14.55
CA LEU A 193 3.78 1.35 14.34
C LEU A 193 5.10 2.11 14.16
N SER A 194 6.08 1.85 15.02
CA SER A 194 7.45 2.34 14.87
C SER A 194 8.29 1.20 14.27
N VAL A 195 8.35 1.16 12.95
CA VAL A 195 9.14 0.18 12.17
C VAL A 195 10.61 0.53 12.36
N ASN A 196 11.41 -0.42 12.86
CA ASN A 196 12.86 -0.24 12.99
C ASN A 196 13.67 -1.34 12.32
N ARG A 197 12.99 -2.35 11.74
CA ARG A 197 13.60 -3.45 11.00
C ARG A 197 12.79 -3.78 9.76
N ILE A 198 13.49 -4.08 8.69
CA ILE A 198 12.93 -4.51 7.40
C ILE A 198 13.69 -5.75 6.98
N LYS A 199 12.98 -6.86 6.73
CA LYS A 199 13.56 -8.04 6.08
C LYS A 199 13.35 -7.90 4.58
N GLU A 200 14.43 -7.65 3.86
CA GLU A 200 14.40 -7.41 2.41
C GLU A 200 14.65 -8.71 1.65
N TYR A 201 14.11 -8.80 0.43
CA TYR A 201 14.51 -9.82 -0.53
C TYR A 201 15.78 -9.38 -1.23
N ILE A 202 16.70 -10.31 -1.48
CA ILE A 202 17.73 -10.17 -2.49
C ILE A 202 17.13 -10.71 -3.78
N HIS A 203 17.08 -9.90 -4.82
CA HIS A 203 16.50 -10.28 -6.08
C HIS A 203 17.38 -9.88 -7.27
N SER A 204 17.14 -10.51 -8.42
CA SER A 204 17.76 -10.12 -9.69
C SER A 204 17.24 -8.75 -10.18
N GLU A 205 17.99 -8.10 -11.07
CA GLU A 205 17.47 -6.91 -11.79
C GLU A 205 16.43 -7.29 -12.86
N SER A 206 16.49 -8.54 -13.33
CA SER A 206 15.57 -9.14 -14.30
C SER A 206 14.37 -9.81 -13.62
N TYR A 207 13.25 -9.84 -14.32
CA TYR A 207 11.98 -10.43 -13.90
C TYR A 207 11.33 -11.19 -15.06
N VAL A 208 10.46 -12.13 -14.72
CA VAL A 208 9.71 -13.00 -15.65
C VAL A 208 8.22 -12.91 -15.38
N LEU A 209 7.42 -13.19 -16.40
CA LEU A 209 5.98 -13.37 -16.28
C LEU A 209 5.67 -14.83 -16.02
N ALA A 210 4.61 -15.08 -15.26
CA ALA A 210 4.05 -16.41 -15.07
C ALA A 210 3.65 -17.02 -16.42
N ASP A 211 4.06 -18.27 -16.67
CA ASP A 211 3.55 -19.04 -17.78
C ASP A 211 2.04 -19.29 -17.61
N GLY A 212 1.25 -19.11 -18.68
CA GLY A 212 -0.19 -19.40 -18.68
C GLY A 212 -1.12 -18.19 -18.74
N GLY A 213 -0.62 -16.98 -19.00
CA GLY A 213 -1.44 -15.81 -19.32
C GLY A 213 -2.00 -15.06 -18.10
N ASN A 214 -1.65 -15.48 -16.89
CA ASN A 214 -1.83 -14.64 -15.71
C ASN A 214 -0.75 -13.55 -15.74
N HIS A 215 -1.16 -12.28 -15.68
CA HIS A 215 -0.28 -11.12 -15.69
C HIS A 215 0.51 -10.95 -14.36
N THR A 216 1.06 -12.05 -13.84
CA THR A 216 1.81 -12.11 -12.58
C THR A 216 3.30 -12.06 -12.88
N CYS A 217 4.02 -11.15 -12.22
CA CYS A 217 5.45 -10.93 -12.39
C CYS A 217 6.26 -11.43 -11.18
N PHE A 218 7.35 -12.14 -11.47
CA PHE A 218 8.29 -12.66 -10.47
C PHE A 218 9.71 -12.20 -10.78
N TRP A 219 10.53 -12.03 -9.76
CA TRP A 219 11.97 -11.90 -9.98
C TRP A 219 12.53 -13.22 -10.52
N GLU A 220 13.45 -13.17 -11.49
CA GLU A 220 14.10 -14.39 -11.99
C GLU A 220 14.83 -15.16 -10.89
N LYS A 221 15.38 -14.41 -9.92
CA LYS A 221 15.94 -14.94 -8.68
C LYS A 221 15.44 -14.09 -7.53
N GLU A 222 14.95 -14.73 -6.49
CA GLU A 222 14.54 -14.11 -5.24
C GLU A 222 14.97 -15.01 -4.07
N GLU A 223 15.62 -14.43 -3.08
CA GLU A 223 15.96 -15.10 -1.84
C GLU A 223 15.84 -14.14 -0.65
N LEU A 224 15.69 -14.70 0.55
CA LEU A 224 15.60 -13.88 1.77
C LEU A 224 16.96 -13.26 2.09
N GLY A 225 17.02 -11.94 2.01
CA GLY A 225 18.21 -11.15 2.35
C GLY A 225 18.42 -10.97 3.84
N ASN A 226 19.33 -10.08 4.21
CA ASN A 226 19.56 -9.72 5.61
C ASN A 226 18.44 -8.81 6.15
N GLU A 227 18.22 -8.87 7.46
CA GLU A 227 17.35 -7.90 8.12
C GLU A 227 18.11 -6.58 8.31
N ARG A 228 17.59 -5.50 7.71
CA ARG A 228 18.16 -4.16 7.82
C ARG A 228 17.55 -3.42 8.99
N GLN A 229 18.40 -2.91 9.88
CA GLN A 229 17.98 -2.01 10.94
C GLN A 229 17.91 -0.57 10.41
N LEU A 230 16.84 0.14 10.74
CA LEU A 230 16.69 1.55 10.41
C LEU A 230 17.35 2.40 11.49
N GLU A 231 18.16 3.38 11.09
CA GLU A 231 18.75 4.38 11.99
C GLU A 231 17.66 5.21 12.68
N TYR A 232 16.64 5.63 11.90
CA TYR A 232 15.46 6.32 12.38
C TYR A 232 14.22 5.48 12.11
N PRO A 233 13.36 5.21 13.12
CA PRO A 233 12.16 4.43 12.90
C PRO A 233 11.20 5.08 11.91
N LEU A 234 10.72 4.31 10.94
CA LEU A 234 9.60 4.72 10.10
C LEU A 234 8.31 4.59 10.92
N VAL A 235 7.60 5.71 11.07
CA VAL A 235 6.36 5.75 11.84
C VAL A 235 5.16 5.63 10.91
N LEU A 236 4.32 4.64 11.15
CA LEU A 236 3.07 4.42 10.42
C LEU A 236 1.89 4.57 11.38
N ASN A 237 0.94 5.43 11.02
CA ASN A 237 -0.23 5.75 11.84
C ASN A 237 -1.50 5.20 11.19
N PHE A 238 -1.95 4.05 11.67
CA PHE A 238 -3.17 3.42 11.22
C PHE A 238 -4.35 3.84 12.11
N PRO A 239 -5.45 4.32 11.54
CA PRO A 239 -6.71 4.31 12.28
C PRO A 239 -7.11 2.85 12.56
N VAL A 240 -7.56 2.57 13.79
CA VAL A 240 -7.88 1.22 14.24
C VAL A 240 -9.17 1.20 15.07
N TYR A 241 -10.02 0.21 14.78
CA TYR A 241 -11.36 0.10 15.36
C TYR A 241 -11.71 -1.35 15.66
N LEU A 242 -12.57 -1.54 16.66
CA LEU A 242 -13.28 -2.80 16.83
C LEU A 242 -14.36 -2.89 15.76
N SER A 243 -14.36 -3.97 14.98
CA SER A 243 -15.34 -4.15 13.90
C SER A 243 -16.68 -4.64 14.46
N ASP A 244 -17.78 -4.19 13.87
CA ASP A 244 -19.14 -4.71 14.15
C ASP A 244 -19.31 -6.19 13.75
N TYR A 245 -18.38 -6.74 12.97
CA TYR A 245 -18.30 -8.17 12.68
C TYR A 245 -17.68 -9.01 13.80
N THR A 246 -17.25 -8.38 14.91
CA THR A 246 -16.74 -9.12 16.07
C THR A 246 -17.88 -9.79 16.82
N ASP A 247 -17.75 -11.09 17.07
CA ASP A 247 -18.64 -11.86 17.93
C ASP A 247 -17.87 -12.82 18.86
N ASP A 248 -18.59 -13.67 19.58
CA ASP A 248 -18.02 -14.64 20.53
C ASP A 248 -17.11 -15.68 19.87
N SER A 249 -17.24 -15.90 18.57
CA SER A 249 -16.51 -16.92 17.79
C SER A 249 -15.33 -16.35 17.01
N VAL A 250 -15.41 -15.09 16.57
CA VAL A 250 -14.39 -14.46 15.73
C VAL A 250 -14.18 -13.01 16.14
N LYS A 251 -12.93 -12.66 16.47
CA LYS A 251 -12.53 -11.26 16.66
C LYS A 251 -12.14 -10.62 15.34
N VAL A 252 -12.66 -9.42 15.09
CA VAL A 252 -12.38 -8.67 13.86
C VAL A 252 -11.98 -7.24 14.20
N LEU A 253 -10.81 -6.84 13.70
CA LEU A 253 -10.33 -5.46 13.79
C LEU A 253 -10.36 -4.81 12.42
N GLN A 254 -10.75 -3.55 12.37
CA GLN A 254 -10.47 -2.71 11.21
C GLN A 254 -9.14 -2.00 11.45
N ILE A 255 -8.12 -2.31 10.67
CA ILE A 255 -6.81 -1.64 10.71
C ILE A 255 -6.62 -0.93 9.36
N GLY A 256 -6.57 0.39 9.38
CA GLY A 256 -6.66 1.16 8.14
C GLY A 256 -8.01 0.90 7.44
N SER A 257 -7.97 0.83 6.12
CA SER A 257 -9.17 0.60 5.31
C SER A 257 -9.60 -0.87 5.22
N LYS A 258 -8.93 -1.79 5.94
CA LYS A 258 -9.08 -3.24 5.81
C LYS A 258 -9.56 -3.90 7.09
N LEU A 259 -10.31 -5.00 6.94
CA LEU A 259 -10.74 -5.87 8.03
C LEU A 259 -9.76 -7.03 8.21
N PHE A 260 -9.33 -7.21 9.44
CA PHE A 260 -8.42 -8.25 9.87
C PHE A 260 -9.10 -9.16 10.88
N TYR A 261 -8.97 -10.46 10.67
CA TYR A 261 -9.61 -11.51 11.45
C TYR A 261 -8.54 -12.17 12.32
N GLU A 262 -8.84 -12.38 13.60
CA GLU A 262 -7.96 -13.13 14.49
C GLU A 262 -7.89 -14.59 14.01
N LYS A 263 -6.68 -15.11 13.84
CA LYS A 263 -6.43 -16.47 13.32
C LYS A 263 -5.24 -17.08 14.04
N GLU A 264 -5.27 -18.40 14.21
CA GLU A 264 -4.05 -19.13 14.59
C GLU A 264 -3.28 -19.56 13.34
N PHE A 265 -2.03 -19.12 13.22
CA PHE A 265 -1.09 -19.55 12.18
C PHE A 265 0.34 -19.61 12.74
N ASN A 266 1.22 -20.40 12.11
CA ASN A 266 2.63 -20.46 12.48
C ASN A 266 3.34 -19.15 12.08
N GLU A 267 4.32 -18.72 12.89
CA GLU A 267 5.18 -17.56 12.58
C GLU A 267 6.07 -17.83 11.36
#